data_AF-A0A0F9FSW0-F1
#
_entry.id   AF-A0A0F9FSW0-F1
#
_cell.length_a   1.000
_cell.length_b   1.000
_cell.length_c   1.000
_cell.angle_alpha   90.00
_cell.angle_beta   90.00
_cell.angle_gamma   90.00
#
_symmetry.space_group_name_H-M   'P 1'
#
loop_
_entity.id
_entity.type
_entity.pdbx_description
1 polymer ?
#
loop_
_entity_poly.entity_id
_entity_poly.type
_entity_poly.pdbx_seq_one_letter_code
_entity_poly.pdbx_strand_id
1 'polypeptide(L)'
;MSNLEQIISLNITKFPQNLLIPGIENKISIQVINNSTKSENFKFNIEGENLNIRFYSESFQDKIEFSQGETKNIDFSLEPTIDGFGKLKIDVYWLNIIETLVKVQKVRDSVKTQRFGKILDNLNLSTTESIEKLNPDNYFIEMTKEEIFQAEQALKLMKKQHKSSGSAVNAEKSPVIVIEDIDYKIKILAKGYLSIKDPMRALKLALTLSEKEDQIVLYYNLARAYGMKHLQGLIEVIKKIKNSSVQQELLKQVVLDHVFINPKQAIEVCFLIKDKVTKDSLFDTIFGKVIESNPIQVLDLIKEIEDPILKFKYLLNAVKILLDKNEKAEIYNILSLAIKEVIDFIELHHDNKKDKTIGFDLLK
;
A
#
# COMPACT_ATOMS: atom_id res chain seq x y z
N MET A 1 -60.51 -17.15 20.82
CA MET A 1 -59.52 -16.67 19.84
C MET A 1 -58.16 -17.05 20.39
N SER A 2 -57.60 -18.20 19.99
CA SER A 2 -56.49 -18.86 20.68
C SER A 2 -55.22 -18.90 19.84
N ASN A 3 -54.12 -18.39 20.41
CA ASN A 3 -52.73 -18.87 20.34
C ASN A 3 -52.09 -19.37 19.02
N LEU A 4 -52.64 -19.05 17.85
CA LEU A 4 -51.97 -19.37 16.57
C LEU A 4 -50.59 -18.69 16.44
N GLU A 5 -50.41 -17.50 17.03
CA GLU A 5 -49.14 -16.75 17.02
C GLU A 5 -48.00 -17.43 17.80
N GLN A 6 -48.28 -18.50 18.55
CA GLN A 6 -47.30 -19.18 19.39
C GLN A 6 -47.02 -20.63 18.97
N ILE A 7 -47.49 -21.11 17.82
CA ILE A 7 -47.25 -22.52 17.41
C ILE A 7 -45.83 -22.72 16.88
N ILE A 8 -45.29 -21.72 16.17
CA ILE A 8 -43.97 -21.78 15.56
C ILE A 8 -43.25 -20.44 15.72
N SER A 9 -41.94 -20.48 15.94
CA SER A 9 -41.09 -19.30 15.90
C SER A 9 -40.02 -19.45 14.83
N LEU A 10 -39.80 -18.36 14.08
CA LEU A 10 -38.81 -18.25 13.02
C LEU A 10 -37.85 -17.14 13.39
N ASN A 11 -36.56 -17.47 13.49
CA ASN A 11 -35.51 -16.51 13.75
C ASN A 11 -34.45 -16.60 12.65
N ILE A 12 -34.19 -15.50 11.96
CA ILE A 12 -33.11 -15.43 10.96
C ILE A 12 -31.80 -15.27 11.74
N THR A 13 -31.04 -16.34 11.85
CA THR A 13 -29.78 -16.38 12.62
C THR A 13 -28.58 -15.98 11.78
N LYS A 14 -28.67 -16.12 10.45
CA LYS A 14 -27.67 -15.65 9.51
C LYS A 14 -28.36 -15.04 8.30
N PHE A 15 -27.97 -13.81 7.98
CA PHE A 15 -28.42 -13.12 6.77
C PHE A 15 -27.21 -12.40 6.16
N PRO A 16 -26.97 -12.55 4.85
CA PRO A 16 -25.96 -11.74 4.16
C PRO A 16 -26.35 -10.27 4.33
N GLN A 17 -25.38 -9.38 4.58
CA GLN A 17 -25.65 -7.95 4.72
C GLN A 17 -26.52 -7.46 3.56
N ASN A 18 -27.27 -6.35 3.75
CA ASN A 18 -28.31 -5.86 2.83
C ASN A 18 -27.99 -5.83 1.32
N LEU A 19 -26.74 -6.07 0.90
CA LEU A 19 -26.28 -6.32 -0.46
C LEU A 19 -25.87 -7.81 -0.67
N LEU A 20 -26.58 -8.52 -1.56
CA LEU A 20 -26.14 -9.86 -2.02
C LEU A 20 -25.06 -9.75 -3.09
N ILE A 21 -23.98 -10.53 -2.94
CA ILE A 21 -22.85 -10.54 -3.88
C ILE A 21 -22.88 -11.81 -4.74
N PRO A 22 -22.95 -11.71 -6.06
CA PRO A 22 -22.92 -12.88 -6.94
C PRO A 22 -21.55 -13.57 -6.92
N GLY A 23 -21.54 -14.90 -7.09
CA GLY A 23 -20.32 -15.72 -7.05
C GLY A 23 -19.76 -15.98 -5.65
N ILE A 24 -20.32 -15.33 -4.63
CA ILE A 24 -20.09 -15.62 -3.21
C ILE A 24 -21.29 -16.38 -2.68
N GLU A 25 -21.04 -17.31 -1.77
CA GLU A 25 -22.09 -18.10 -1.12
C GLU A 25 -22.87 -17.22 -0.12
N ASN A 26 -23.98 -16.60 -0.56
CA ASN A 26 -24.84 -15.76 0.29
C ASN A 26 -25.70 -16.64 1.22
N LYS A 27 -25.10 -17.18 2.28
CA LYS A 27 -25.75 -18.08 3.23
C LYS A 27 -26.81 -17.38 4.07
N ILE A 28 -28.01 -17.96 4.08
CA ILE A 28 -29.07 -17.68 5.04
C ILE A 28 -29.26 -18.90 5.93
N SER A 29 -29.42 -18.64 7.22
CA SER A 29 -29.82 -19.65 8.20
C SER A 29 -31.03 -19.16 8.96
N ILE A 30 -32.05 -20.01 9.04
CA ILE A 30 -33.27 -19.76 9.80
C ILE A 30 -33.41 -20.83 10.85
N GLN A 31 -33.50 -20.40 12.09
CA GLN A 31 -33.84 -21.25 13.20
C GLN A 31 -35.36 -21.32 13.35
N VAL A 32 -35.90 -22.53 13.34
CA VAL A 32 -37.31 -22.84 13.47
C VAL A 32 -37.54 -23.58 14.78
N ILE A 33 -38.49 -23.12 15.58
CA ILE A 33 -38.84 -23.71 16.88
C ILE A 33 -40.32 -24.11 16.88
N ASN A 34 -40.61 -25.38 17.19
CA ASN A 34 -41.97 -25.84 17.44
C ASN A 34 -42.37 -25.56 18.89
N ASN A 35 -43.22 -24.57 19.09
CA ASN A 35 -43.73 -24.18 20.40
C ASN A 35 -45.07 -24.86 20.72
N SER A 36 -45.60 -25.69 19.82
CA SER A 36 -46.79 -26.52 20.08
C SER A 36 -46.53 -27.50 21.21
N THR A 37 -47.59 -27.89 21.92
CA THR A 37 -47.54 -28.92 22.97
C THR A 37 -47.53 -30.35 22.41
N LYS A 38 -47.47 -30.51 21.09
CA LYS A 38 -47.42 -31.78 20.38
C LYS A 38 -46.47 -31.71 19.19
N SER A 39 -46.18 -32.88 18.59
CA SER A 39 -45.47 -32.93 17.32
C SER A 39 -46.32 -32.34 16.21
N GLU A 40 -45.69 -31.53 15.35
CA GLU A 40 -46.35 -30.82 14.24
C GLU A 40 -45.56 -31.03 12.95
N ASN A 41 -46.27 -30.95 11.82
CA ASN A 41 -45.67 -31.00 10.50
C ASN A 41 -45.78 -29.63 9.82
N PHE A 42 -44.65 -28.97 9.61
CA PHE A 42 -44.59 -27.68 8.94
C PHE A 42 -44.09 -27.83 7.51
N LYS A 43 -44.66 -27.05 6.59
CA LYS A 43 -44.14 -26.91 5.23
C LYS A 43 -43.71 -25.46 5.03
N PHE A 44 -42.48 -25.27 4.60
CA PHE A 44 -41.92 -23.95 4.29
C PHE A 44 -41.92 -23.78 2.78
N ASN A 45 -42.57 -22.72 2.31
CA ASN A 45 -42.47 -22.27 0.93
C ASN A 45 -41.61 -21.01 0.91
N ILE A 46 -40.40 -21.12 0.39
CA ILE A 46 -39.45 -20.01 0.30
C ILE A 46 -39.40 -19.58 -1.16
N GLU A 47 -39.78 -18.34 -1.41
CA GLU A 47 -39.86 -17.76 -2.73
C GLU A 47 -38.94 -16.54 -2.83
N GLY A 48 -38.36 -16.35 -4.01
CA GLY A 48 -37.50 -15.22 -4.33
C GLY A 48 -38.04 -14.46 -5.53
N GLU A 49 -38.24 -13.15 -5.39
CA GLU A 49 -38.35 -12.24 -6.53
C GLU A 49 -36.98 -11.64 -6.78
N ASN A 50 -36.50 -11.70 -8.04
CA ASN A 50 -35.16 -11.25 -8.42
C ASN A 50 -34.01 -11.99 -7.69
N LEU A 51 -34.31 -13.19 -7.18
CA LEU A 51 -33.45 -14.05 -6.37
C LEU A 51 -33.71 -15.52 -6.73
N ASN A 52 -32.65 -16.29 -6.94
CA ASN A 52 -32.71 -17.74 -6.94
C ASN A 52 -32.38 -18.26 -5.53
N ILE A 53 -33.06 -19.33 -5.12
CA ILE A 53 -32.86 -19.98 -3.83
C ILE A 53 -32.24 -21.34 -4.07
N ARG A 54 -31.13 -21.64 -3.40
CA ARG A 54 -30.50 -22.95 -3.42
C ARG A 54 -30.50 -23.54 -2.02
N PHE A 55 -31.23 -24.64 -1.86
CA PHE A 55 -31.26 -25.40 -0.61
C PHE A 55 -30.07 -26.36 -0.53
N TYR A 56 -29.52 -26.53 0.67
CA TYR A 56 -28.46 -27.52 0.89
C TYR A 56 -28.99 -28.94 1.10
N SER A 57 -30.30 -29.09 1.32
CA SER A 57 -30.97 -30.40 1.41
C SER A 57 -32.35 -30.33 0.77
N GLU A 58 -32.68 -31.38 0.01
CA GLU A 58 -34.00 -31.53 -0.63
C GLU A 58 -35.12 -31.76 0.39
N SER A 59 -34.78 -32.27 1.58
CA SER A 59 -35.74 -32.53 2.67
C SER A 59 -36.50 -31.28 3.15
N PHE A 60 -36.01 -30.08 2.83
CA PHE A 60 -36.64 -28.82 3.21
C PHE A 60 -37.75 -28.35 2.25
N GLN A 61 -37.92 -29.04 1.11
CA GLN A 61 -38.99 -28.75 0.14
C GLN A 61 -40.32 -29.46 0.50
N ASP A 62 -40.25 -30.47 1.37
CA ASP A 62 -41.38 -31.26 1.84
C ASP A 62 -41.85 -30.84 3.24
N LYS A 63 -42.85 -31.55 3.77
CA LYS A 63 -43.28 -31.38 5.17
C LYS A 63 -42.21 -31.91 6.11
N ILE A 64 -41.84 -31.09 7.08
CA ILE A 64 -40.85 -31.42 8.11
C ILE A 64 -41.59 -31.63 9.43
N GLU A 65 -41.41 -32.79 10.03
CA GLU A 65 -41.92 -33.08 11.36
C GLU A 65 -41.03 -32.44 12.42
N PHE A 66 -41.64 -31.83 13.43
CA PHE A 66 -40.98 -31.31 14.62
C PHE A 66 -41.63 -31.90 15.86
N SER A 67 -40.83 -32.47 16.74
CA SER A 67 -41.25 -32.86 18.08
C SER A 67 -41.60 -31.63 18.92
N GLN A 68 -42.32 -31.82 20.03
CA GLN A 68 -42.62 -30.74 20.97
C GLN A 68 -41.34 -30.05 21.45
N GLY A 69 -41.26 -28.72 21.30
CA GLY A 69 -40.10 -27.92 21.70
C GLY A 69 -38.86 -28.08 20.80
N GLU A 70 -38.94 -28.85 19.72
CA GLU A 70 -37.80 -29.12 18.85
C GLU A 70 -37.40 -27.86 18.07
N THR A 71 -36.08 -27.66 17.96
CA THR A 71 -35.46 -26.60 17.17
C THR A 71 -34.68 -27.21 16.01
N LYS A 72 -34.91 -26.73 14.78
CA LYS A 72 -34.12 -27.09 13.59
C LYS A 72 -33.63 -25.84 12.89
N ASN A 73 -32.45 -25.92 12.29
CA ASN A 73 -31.93 -24.89 11.40
C ASN A 73 -32.21 -25.28 9.95
N ILE A 74 -32.68 -24.32 9.17
CA ILE A 74 -32.86 -24.43 7.73
C ILE A 74 -31.84 -23.50 7.09
N ASP A 75 -30.85 -24.11 6.44
CA ASP A 75 -29.80 -23.40 5.72
C ASP A 75 -30.10 -23.41 4.22
N PHE A 76 -29.95 -22.25 3.59
CA PHE A 76 -30.03 -22.09 2.14
C PHE A 76 -29.15 -20.93 1.70
N SER A 77 -28.95 -20.79 0.39
CA SER A 77 -28.24 -19.64 -0.19
C SER A 77 -29.10 -18.88 -1.18
N LEU A 78 -28.84 -17.58 -1.26
CA LEU A 78 -29.45 -16.71 -2.26
C LEU A 78 -28.46 -16.40 -3.38
N GLU A 79 -28.98 -16.37 -4.60
CA GLU A 79 -28.23 -15.95 -5.78
C GLU A 79 -29.01 -14.84 -6.49
N PRO A 80 -28.46 -13.61 -6.54
CA PRO A 80 -29.15 -12.48 -7.18
C PRO A 80 -29.26 -12.68 -8.70
N THR A 81 -30.44 -12.40 -9.26
CA THR A 81 -30.70 -12.58 -10.71
C THR A 81 -30.70 -11.26 -11.50
N ILE A 82 -30.94 -10.11 -10.85
CA ILE A 82 -30.88 -8.75 -11.45
C ILE A 82 -30.26 -7.70 -10.48
N ASP A 83 -29.91 -6.52 -11.02
CA ASP A 83 -29.53 -5.33 -10.24
C ASP A 83 -30.79 -4.65 -9.66
N GLY A 84 -30.81 -4.25 -8.38
CA GLY A 84 -31.91 -3.48 -7.78
C GLY A 84 -32.33 -3.94 -6.37
N PHE A 85 -33.60 -4.27 -6.20
CA PHE A 85 -34.14 -4.87 -4.98
C PHE A 85 -34.64 -6.29 -5.29
N GLY A 86 -34.29 -7.23 -4.42
CA GLY A 86 -34.79 -8.59 -4.39
C GLY A 86 -35.70 -8.75 -3.19
N LYS A 87 -36.70 -9.62 -3.30
CA LYS A 87 -37.65 -9.89 -2.22
C LYS A 87 -37.55 -11.36 -1.85
N LEU A 88 -37.26 -11.62 -0.58
CA LEU A 88 -37.35 -12.97 0.00
C LEU A 88 -38.68 -13.08 0.74
N LYS A 89 -39.47 -14.09 0.37
CA LYS A 89 -40.73 -14.40 1.01
C LYS A 89 -40.68 -15.80 1.59
N ILE A 90 -41.08 -15.94 2.85
CA ILE A 90 -41.12 -17.22 3.55
C ILE A 90 -42.53 -17.42 4.06
N ASP A 91 -43.22 -18.39 3.46
CA ASP A 91 -44.56 -18.78 3.86
C ASP A 91 -44.48 -20.10 4.63
N VAL A 92 -45.07 -20.15 5.81
CA VAL A 92 -45.32 -21.42 6.51
C VAL A 92 -46.76 -21.84 6.24
N TYR A 93 -46.95 -23.02 5.67
CA TYR A 93 -48.29 -23.50 5.34
C TYR A 93 -49.15 -23.52 6.62
N TRP A 94 -50.28 -22.80 6.59
CA TRP A 94 -51.24 -22.52 7.67
C TRP A 94 -50.98 -21.33 8.62
N LEU A 95 -49.88 -20.56 8.54
CA LEU A 95 -49.68 -19.35 9.37
C LEU A 95 -48.62 -18.37 8.83
N ASN A 96 -48.87 -17.06 9.04
CA ASN A 96 -48.03 -15.84 8.86
C ASN A 96 -46.96 -15.79 7.73
N ILE A 97 -47.03 -14.70 6.96
CA ILE A 97 -46.07 -14.33 5.91
C ILE A 97 -44.93 -13.52 6.53
N ILE A 98 -43.68 -13.93 6.34
CA ILE A 98 -42.51 -13.07 6.57
C ILE A 98 -42.03 -12.55 5.22
N GLU A 99 -42.10 -11.23 5.01
CA GLU A 99 -41.55 -10.56 3.82
C GLU A 99 -40.36 -9.69 4.21
N THR A 100 -39.22 -9.91 3.55
CA THR A 100 -38.03 -9.07 3.71
C THR A 100 -37.58 -8.55 2.34
N LEU A 101 -37.38 -7.24 2.24
CA LEU A 101 -36.77 -6.58 1.08
C LEU A 101 -35.25 -6.53 1.25
N VAL A 102 -34.53 -6.94 0.21
CA VAL A 102 -33.06 -7.01 0.18
C VAL A 102 -32.56 -6.21 -1.00
N LYS A 103 -31.49 -5.44 -0.85
CA LYS A 103 -30.85 -4.79 -2.01
C LYS A 103 -29.96 -5.83 -2.71
N VAL A 104 -30.08 -5.93 -4.03
CA VAL A 104 -29.39 -6.94 -4.83
C VAL A 104 -28.58 -6.28 -5.94
N GLN A 105 -27.43 -6.85 -6.25
CA GLN A 105 -26.61 -6.41 -7.38
C GLN A 105 -26.18 -7.64 -8.18
N LYS A 106 -26.45 -7.63 -9.48
CA LYS A 106 -26.08 -8.66 -10.45
C LYS A 106 -24.61 -8.51 -10.85
N VAL A 107 -23.93 -9.63 -11.08
CA VAL A 107 -22.61 -9.64 -11.70
C VAL A 107 -22.87 -9.48 -13.18
N ARG A 108 -22.37 -8.38 -13.72
CA ARG A 108 -22.48 -8.12 -15.15
C ARG A 108 -21.42 -8.96 -15.84
N ASP A 109 -21.85 -9.83 -16.75
CA ASP A 109 -20.94 -10.59 -17.63
C ASP A 109 -20.06 -9.66 -18.47
N SER A 110 -20.51 -8.42 -18.69
CA SER A 110 -19.74 -7.36 -19.31
C SER A 110 -19.98 -6.01 -18.65
N VAL A 111 -18.90 -5.29 -18.35
CA VAL A 111 -18.95 -3.88 -17.95
C VAL A 111 -18.65 -3.04 -19.20
N LYS A 112 -19.48 -2.02 -19.48
CA LYS A 112 -19.19 -1.07 -20.55
C LYS A 112 -17.82 -0.44 -20.28
N THR A 113 -16.89 -0.52 -21.23
CA THR A 113 -15.51 0.00 -21.11
C THR A 113 -15.48 1.44 -20.60
N GLN A 114 -16.41 2.29 -21.05
CA GLN A 114 -16.53 3.68 -20.58
C GLN A 114 -16.80 3.80 -19.07
N ARG A 115 -17.57 2.89 -18.47
CA ARG A 115 -17.83 2.90 -17.02
C ARG A 115 -16.60 2.46 -16.24
N PHE A 116 -15.89 1.45 -16.75
CA PHE A 116 -14.63 1.00 -16.14
C PHE A 116 -13.55 2.08 -16.23
N GLY A 117 -13.42 2.74 -17.40
CA GLY A 117 -12.51 3.88 -17.59
C GLY A 117 -12.74 5.00 -16.58
N LYS A 118 -14.00 5.38 -16.32
CA LYS A 118 -14.33 6.39 -15.31
C LYS A 118 -13.87 6.03 -13.89
N ILE A 119 -13.93 4.76 -13.51
CA ILE A 119 -13.45 4.30 -12.19
C ILE A 119 -11.92 4.46 -12.12
N LEU A 120 -11.22 4.09 -13.20
CA LEU A 120 -9.77 4.22 -13.28
C LEU A 120 -9.30 5.68 -13.31
N ASP A 121 -10.05 6.56 -13.97
CA ASP A 121 -9.69 7.98 -14.11
C ASP A 121 -9.72 8.75 -12.78
N ASN A 122 -10.54 8.30 -11.82
CA ASN A 122 -10.62 8.91 -10.49
C ASN A 122 -9.42 8.58 -9.59
N LEU A 123 -8.55 7.63 -9.98
CA LEU A 123 -7.51 7.08 -9.12
C LEU A 123 -6.09 7.42 -9.59
N ASN A 124 -5.91 8.38 -10.49
CA ASN A 124 -4.61 8.71 -11.04
C ASN A 124 -3.56 9.02 -9.97
N LEU A 125 -2.37 8.44 -10.12
CA LEU A 125 -1.20 8.81 -9.33
C LEU A 125 -0.66 10.16 -9.78
N SER A 126 -0.49 11.07 -8.83
CA SER A 126 0.26 12.31 -9.06
C SER A 126 1.73 12.07 -8.70
N THR A 127 2.55 11.73 -9.70
CA THR A 127 4.01 11.70 -9.50
C THR A 127 4.52 13.14 -9.57
N THR A 128 4.72 13.78 -8.42
CA THR A 128 5.14 15.17 -8.33
C THR A 128 6.66 15.33 -8.24
N GLU A 129 7.37 14.32 -7.75
CA GLU A 129 8.79 14.40 -7.46
C GLU A 129 9.64 13.99 -8.68
N SER A 130 10.53 14.89 -9.11
CA SER A 130 11.52 14.59 -10.13
C SER A 130 12.67 13.78 -9.55
N ILE A 131 13.02 12.65 -10.18
CA ILE A 131 14.19 11.87 -9.81
C ILE A 131 15.41 12.43 -10.53
N GLU A 132 16.28 13.11 -9.78
CA GLU A 132 17.55 13.61 -10.31
C GLU A 132 18.51 12.45 -10.59
N LYS A 133 19.12 12.47 -11.77
CA LYS A 133 20.13 11.47 -12.13
C LYS A 133 21.45 11.77 -11.42
N LEU A 134 21.94 10.81 -10.64
CA LEU A 134 23.27 10.83 -10.05
C LEU A 134 24.05 9.60 -10.50
N ASN A 135 25.27 9.79 -11.01
CA ASN A 135 26.20 8.68 -11.21
C ASN A 135 27.03 8.50 -9.93
N PRO A 136 26.83 7.42 -9.15
CA PRO A 136 27.54 7.22 -7.89
C PRO A 136 29.05 7.06 -8.09
N ASP A 137 29.51 6.54 -9.23
CA ASP A 137 30.93 6.27 -9.48
C ASP A 137 31.77 7.55 -9.52
N ASN A 138 31.17 8.68 -9.87
CA ASN A 138 31.84 9.99 -9.85
C ASN A 138 32.27 10.43 -8.43
N TYR A 139 31.80 9.75 -7.39
CA TYR A 139 32.01 10.09 -5.98
C TYR A 139 32.84 9.05 -5.22
N PHE A 140 33.34 8.02 -5.90
CA PHE A 140 34.30 7.08 -5.32
C PHE A 140 35.66 7.26 -5.98
N ILE A 141 36.71 7.31 -5.16
CA ILE A 141 38.10 7.21 -5.62
C ILE A 141 38.70 6.08 -4.81
N GLU A 142 39.17 5.03 -5.47
CA GLU A 142 39.83 3.92 -4.77
C GLU A 142 41.10 4.44 -4.09
N MET A 143 41.13 4.32 -2.76
CA MET A 143 42.27 4.64 -1.91
C MET A 143 42.38 3.62 -0.79
N THR A 144 43.62 3.24 -0.46
CA THR A 144 43.97 2.50 0.74
C THR A 144 43.90 3.39 1.98
N LYS A 145 43.88 2.77 3.18
CA LYS A 145 43.89 3.54 4.44
C LYS A 145 45.17 4.36 4.59
N GLU A 146 46.29 3.84 4.11
CA GLU A 146 47.59 4.49 4.09
C GLU A 146 47.59 5.72 3.17
N GLU A 147 47.05 5.61 1.96
CA GLU A 147 46.92 6.74 1.03
C GLU A 147 46.00 7.83 1.59
N ILE A 148 44.89 7.46 2.24
CA ILE A 148 44.01 8.41 2.93
C ILE A 148 44.78 9.13 4.04
N PHE A 149 45.52 8.40 4.87
CA PHE A 149 46.33 9.01 5.92
C PHE A 149 47.36 10.00 5.36
N GLN A 150 48.07 9.64 4.29
CA GLN A 150 49.02 10.53 3.62
C GLN A 150 48.31 11.78 3.07
N ALA A 151 47.16 11.62 2.42
CA ALA A 151 46.36 12.72 1.90
C ALA A 151 45.84 13.66 3.01
N GLU A 152 45.48 13.13 4.19
CA GLU A 152 45.14 13.94 5.36
C GLU A 152 46.31 14.79 5.85
N GLN A 153 47.51 14.22 5.94
CA GLN A 153 48.70 14.97 6.37
C GLN A 153 49.04 16.06 5.36
N ALA A 154 48.97 15.75 4.06
CA ALA A 154 49.14 16.74 3.00
C ALA A 154 48.11 17.88 3.12
N LEU A 155 46.83 17.57 3.30
CA LEU A 155 45.77 18.58 3.48
C LEU A 155 46.01 19.46 4.71
N LYS A 156 46.45 18.87 5.83
CA LYS A 156 46.80 19.63 7.05
C LYS A 156 47.96 20.59 6.81
N LEU A 157 48.99 20.18 6.07
CA LEU A 157 50.12 21.04 5.70
C LEU A 157 49.67 22.19 4.79
N MET A 158 48.88 21.90 3.76
CA MET A 158 48.34 22.91 2.84
C MET A 158 47.51 23.98 3.60
N LYS A 159 46.62 23.54 4.51
CA LYS A 159 45.83 24.45 5.36
C LYS A 159 46.70 25.33 6.27
N LYS A 160 47.83 24.82 6.77
CA LYS A 160 48.78 25.61 7.57
C LYS A 160 49.51 26.64 6.71
N GLN A 161 50.03 26.22 5.55
CA GLN A 161 50.76 27.07 4.62
C GLN A 161 49.91 28.24 4.13
N HIS A 162 48.66 27.99 3.73
CA HIS A 162 47.72 29.03 3.29
C HIS A 162 47.46 30.08 4.39
N LYS A 163 47.31 29.66 5.66
CA LYS A 163 47.15 30.59 6.79
C LYS A 163 48.39 31.46 7.05
N SER A 164 49.59 30.90 6.90
CA SER A 164 50.84 31.65 7.05
C SER A 164 51.11 32.62 5.89
N SER A 165 50.64 32.30 4.67
CA SER A 165 50.80 33.17 3.50
C SER A 165 50.02 34.49 3.60
N GLY A 166 48.92 34.52 4.34
CA GLY A 166 48.15 35.75 4.59
C GLY A 166 48.78 36.72 5.61
N SER A 167 49.92 36.36 6.23
CA SER A 167 50.56 37.13 7.31
C SER A 167 52.06 37.41 7.11
N ALA A 168 52.65 36.97 6.00
CA ALA A 168 54.09 37.15 5.73
C ALA A 168 54.32 38.20 4.63
N VAL A 169 54.80 39.39 5.03
CA VAL A 169 55.25 40.48 4.14
C VAL A 169 56.50 40.10 3.34
N ASN A 170 57.17 38.98 3.63
CA ASN A 170 58.36 38.53 2.91
C ASN A 170 58.38 36.99 2.80
N ALA A 171 58.07 36.44 1.64
CA ALA A 171 58.39 35.04 1.31
C ALA A 171 58.48 34.86 -0.22
N GLU A 172 59.61 35.27 -0.79
CA GLU A 172 60.00 34.80 -2.12
C GLU A 172 60.25 33.28 -2.08
N LYS A 173 59.63 32.55 -3.02
CA LYS A 173 59.88 31.13 -3.39
C LYS A 173 59.14 29.99 -2.66
N SER A 174 57.92 30.20 -2.17
CA SER A 174 57.00 29.05 -1.95
C SER A 174 55.79 29.18 -2.87
N PRO A 175 55.31 28.09 -3.50
CA PRO A 175 54.10 28.14 -4.31
C PRO A 175 52.94 28.63 -3.43
N VAL A 176 52.25 29.67 -3.88
CA VAL A 176 51.09 30.22 -3.18
C VAL A 176 49.97 29.19 -3.29
N ILE A 177 49.66 28.51 -2.18
CA ILE A 177 48.52 27.60 -2.11
C ILE A 177 47.26 28.45 -2.03
N VAL A 178 46.41 28.34 -3.04
CA VAL A 178 45.11 29.02 -3.07
C VAL A 178 44.03 28.15 -2.43
N ILE A 179 42.88 28.75 -2.05
CA ILE A 179 41.83 28.04 -1.31
C ILE A 179 41.18 26.94 -2.18
N GLU A 180 41.16 27.14 -3.49
CA GLU A 180 40.63 26.22 -4.49
C GLU A 180 41.43 24.91 -4.52
N ASP A 181 42.74 24.96 -4.31
CA ASP A 181 43.60 23.76 -4.24
C ASP A 181 43.27 22.93 -2.98
N ILE A 182 42.97 23.61 -1.88
CA ILE A 182 42.56 22.98 -0.62
C ILE A 182 41.20 22.31 -0.81
N ASP A 183 40.25 23.00 -1.43
CA ASP A 183 38.91 22.49 -1.71
C ASP A 183 38.93 21.30 -2.67
N TYR A 184 39.79 21.35 -3.70
CA TYR A 184 40.03 20.21 -4.59
C TYR A 184 40.55 18.99 -3.81
N LYS A 185 41.52 19.20 -2.90
CA LYS A 185 42.06 18.11 -2.07
C LYS A 185 41.01 17.56 -1.09
N ILE A 186 40.16 18.42 -0.53
CA ILE A 186 39.01 18.01 0.29
C ILE A 186 38.07 17.12 -0.52
N LYS A 187 37.71 17.53 -1.75
CA LYS A 187 36.85 16.77 -2.66
C LYS A 187 37.42 15.37 -2.94
N ILE A 188 38.71 15.25 -3.26
CA ILE A 188 39.36 13.95 -3.47
C ILE A 188 39.32 13.10 -2.20
N LEU A 189 39.74 13.66 -1.07
CA LEU A 189 39.83 12.93 0.19
C LEU A 189 38.45 12.44 0.66
N ALA A 190 37.41 13.25 0.50
CA ALA A 190 36.04 12.86 0.83
C ALA A 190 35.56 11.66 -0.02
N LYS A 191 35.88 11.65 -1.33
CA LYS A 191 35.59 10.50 -2.21
C LYS A 191 36.38 9.25 -1.82
N GLY A 192 37.64 9.40 -1.42
CA GLY A 192 38.47 8.31 -0.88
C GLY A 192 37.88 7.72 0.41
N TYR A 193 37.33 8.57 1.28
CA TYR A 193 36.65 8.07 2.48
C TYR A 193 35.43 7.19 2.19
N LEU A 194 34.73 7.42 1.08
CA LEU A 194 33.64 6.53 0.66
C LEU A 194 34.16 5.14 0.25
N SER A 195 35.33 5.03 -0.41
CA SER A 195 35.88 3.73 -0.85
C SER A 195 36.25 2.82 0.31
N ILE A 196 36.68 3.39 1.45
CA ILE A 196 36.97 2.63 2.68
C ILE A 196 35.76 2.51 3.62
N LYS A 197 34.54 2.82 3.13
CA LYS A 197 33.28 2.72 3.87
C LYS A 197 33.23 3.57 5.15
N ASP A 198 33.84 4.77 5.13
CA ASP A 198 33.72 5.78 6.19
C ASP A 198 32.94 7.02 5.69
N PRO A 199 31.63 6.89 5.45
CA PRO A 199 30.79 8.00 4.97
C PRO A 199 30.73 9.17 5.96
N MET A 200 30.84 8.93 7.27
CA MET A 200 30.75 9.99 8.27
C MET A 200 31.91 10.98 8.14
N ARG A 201 33.14 10.49 7.88
CA ARG A 201 34.28 11.38 7.61
C ARG A 201 34.18 12.08 6.28
N ALA A 202 33.71 11.41 5.23
CA ALA A 202 33.48 12.02 3.92
C ALA A 202 32.51 13.21 4.02
N LEU A 203 31.37 13.02 4.68
CA LEU A 203 30.37 14.06 4.89
C LEU A 203 30.88 15.22 5.74
N LYS A 204 31.66 14.94 6.80
CA LYS A 204 32.29 16.00 7.60
C LYS A 204 33.28 16.84 6.78
N LEU A 205 34.04 16.22 5.89
CA LEU A 205 34.98 16.94 5.02
C LEU A 205 34.26 17.85 4.04
N ALA A 206 33.14 17.41 3.46
CA ALA A 206 32.36 18.23 2.54
C ALA A 206 31.92 19.57 3.17
N LEU A 207 31.56 19.56 4.45
CA LEU A 207 31.20 20.77 5.21
C LEU A 207 32.38 21.70 5.53
N THR A 208 33.60 21.36 5.11
CA THR A 208 34.80 22.20 5.32
C THR A 208 35.27 22.93 4.06
N LEU A 209 34.55 22.79 2.94
CA LEU A 209 34.80 23.56 1.72
C LEU A 209 34.60 25.06 1.97
N SER A 210 35.24 25.90 1.17
CA SER A 210 35.18 27.34 1.33
C SER A 210 33.78 27.91 1.04
N GLU A 211 33.15 27.47 -0.05
CA GLU A 211 31.85 27.95 -0.51
C GLU A 211 30.68 27.14 0.06
N LYS A 212 29.66 27.82 0.58
CA LYS A 212 28.50 27.17 1.23
C LYS A 212 27.68 26.31 0.26
N GLU A 213 27.52 26.75 -0.98
CA GLU A 213 26.79 26.00 -2.00
C GLU A 213 27.51 24.67 -2.31
N ASP A 214 28.82 24.73 -2.50
CA ASP A 214 29.68 23.57 -2.71
C ASP A 214 29.64 22.58 -1.53
N GLN A 215 29.59 23.09 -0.28
CA GLN A 215 29.41 22.25 0.90
C GLN A 215 28.12 21.43 0.81
N ILE A 216 27.00 22.09 0.49
CA ILE A 216 25.67 21.46 0.40
C ILE A 216 25.68 20.43 -0.74
N VAL A 217 26.06 20.86 -1.95
CA VAL A 217 26.06 20.01 -3.15
C VAL A 217 26.93 18.78 -2.96
N LEU A 218 28.15 18.93 -2.43
CA LEU A 218 29.03 17.78 -2.20
C LEU A 218 28.50 16.88 -1.09
N TYR A 219 27.99 17.45 0.01
CA TYR A 219 27.46 16.69 1.14
C TYR A 219 26.31 15.77 0.70
N TYR A 220 25.31 16.30 0.00
CA TYR A 220 24.18 15.51 -0.49
C TYR A 220 24.62 14.47 -1.51
N ASN A 221 25.47 14.84 -2.48
CA ASN A 221 25.89 13.89 -3.51
C ASN A 221 26.76 12.75 -2.98
N LEU A 222 27.64 13.00 -2.01
CA LEU A 222 28.40 11.93 -1.33
C LEU A 222 27.47 10.99 -0.56
N ALA A 223 26.48 11.55 0.15
CA ALA A 223 25.49 10.75 0.88
C ALA A 223 24.70 9.86 -0.09
N ARG A 224 24.10 10.45 -1.12
CA ARG A 224 23.33 9.76 -2.17
C ARG A 224 24.16 8.67 -2.86
N ALA A 225 25.37 9.00 -3.32
CA ALA A 225 26.26 8.04 -3.98
C ALA A 225 26.62 6.86 -3.08
N TYR A 226 26.89 7.12 -1.78
CA TYR A 226 27.12 6.06 -0.81
C TYR A 226 25.86 5.23 -0.56
N GLY A 227 24.69 5.86 -0.46
CA GLY A 227 23.39 5.20 -0.29
C GLY A 227 23.08 4.20 -1.40
N MET A 228 23.31 4.60 -2.65
CA MET A 228 23.10 3.73 -3.83
C MET A 228 23.91 2.43 -3.80
N LYS A 229 25.06 2.40 -3.11
CA LYS A 229 25.90 1.18 -2.98
C LYS A 229 25.77 0.50 -1.61
N HIS A 230 25.50 1.27 -0.56
CA HIS A 230 25.62 0.86 0.85
C HIS A 230 24.51 1.44 1.72
N LEU A 231 23.25 1.26 1.30
CA LEU A 231 22.05 1.85 1.90
C LEU A 231 22.00 1.74 3.44
N GLN A 232 22.15 0.53 4.00
CA GLN A 232 22.06 0.34 5.45
C GLN A 232 23.12 1.13 6.22
N GLY A 233 24.34 1.20 5.68
CA GLY A 233 25.41 2.02 6.25
C GLY A 233 25.08 3.51 6.21
N LEU A 234 24.42 3.98 5.15
CA LEU A 234 23.96 5.36 5.06
C LEU A 234 22.84 5.66 6.06
N ILE A 235 21.85 4.78 6.20
CA ILE A 235 20.73 4.97 7.13
C ILE A 235 21.24 5.18 8.56
N GLU A 236 22.22 4.39 9.00
CA GLU A 236 22.85 4.53 10.32
C GLU A 236 23.60 5.86 10.51
N VAL A 237 24.11 6.44 9.42
CA VAL A 237 24.70 7.79 9.43
C VAL A 237 23.61 8.84 9.52
N ILE A 238 22.55 8.73 8.71
CA ILE A 238 21.42 9.66 8.68
C ILE A 238 20.71 9.74 10.04
N LYS A 239 20.54 8.60 10.73
CA LYS A 239 19.97 8.55 12.10
C LYS A 239 20.75 9.41 13.10
N LYS A 240 22.05 9.63 12.88
CA LYS A 240 22.93 10.43 13.76
C LYS A 240 22.92 11.92 13.44
N ILE A 241 22.26 12.35 12.36
CA ILE A 241 22.14 13.76 11.97
C ILE A 241 21.17 14.47 12.93
N LYS A 242 21.65 15.51 13.63
CA LYS A 242 20.85 16.24 14.62
C LYS A 242 19.80 17.16 13.99
N ASN A 243 20.09 17.73 12.83
CA ASN A 243 19.15 18.63 12.15
C ASN A 243 18.08 17.79 11.46
N SER A 244 16.85 17.83 11.99
CA SER A 244 15.73 17.04 11.48
C SER A 244 15.36 17.41 10.03
N SER A 245 15.51 18.66 9.61
CA SER A 245 15.20 19.06 8.23
C SER A 245 16.18 18.43 7.25
N VAL A 246 17.49 18.53 7.52
CA VAL A 246 18.54 17.89 6.71
C VAL A 246 18.39 16.36 6.71
N GLN A 247 18.04 15.79 7.87
CA GLN A 247 17.80 14.35 7.99
C GLN A 247 16.64 13.89 7.09
N GLN A 248 15.50 14.58 7.12
CA GLN A 248 14.33 14.22 6.33
C GLN A 248 14.56 14.46 4.83
N GLU A 249 15.26 15.53 4.45
CA GLU A 249 15.61 15.78 3.04
C GLU A 249 16.55 14.72 2.49
N LEU A 250 17.57 14.29 3.25
CA LEU A 250 18.44 13.19 2.83
C LEU A 250 17.67 11.88 2.65
N LEU A 251 16.76 11.55 3.58
CA LEU A 251 15.92 10.36 3.43
C LEU A 251 15.07 10.43 2.16
N LYS A 252 14.46 11.60 1.88
CA LYS A 252 13.69 11.84 0.66
C LYS A 252 14.53 11.56 -0.60
N GLN A 253 15.73 12.13 -0.69
CA GLN A 253 16.62 11.92 -1.84
C GLN A 253 17.02 10.45 -1.99
N VAL A 254 17.31 9.76 -0.88
CA VAL A 254 17.65 8.33 -0.90
C VAL A 254 16.49 7.48 -1.40
N VAL A 255 15.24 7.79 -0.99
CA VAL A 255 14.04 7.12 -1.52
C VAL A 255 13.99 7.27 -3.03
N LEU A 256 14.10 8.51 -3.55
CA LEU A 256 14.04 8.81 -4.98
C LEU A 256 15.14 8.09 -5.77
N ASP A 257 16.36 8.04 -5.24
CA ASP A 257 17.49 7.33 -5.83
C ASP A 257 17.24 5.82 -5.96
N HIS A 258 16.50 5.23 -5.01
CA HIS A 258 16.25 3.79 -4.97
C HIS A 258 15.03 3.36 -5.76
N VAL A 259 14.20 4.28 -6.27
CA VAL A 259 12.99 3.95 -7.05
C VAL A 259 13.30 2.98 -8.19
N PHE A 260 14.38 3.21 -8.95
CA PHE A 260 14.75 2.35 -10.08
C PHE A 260 15.84 1.32 -9.75
N ILE A 261 16.57 1.49 -8.65
CA ILE A 261 17.63 0.57 -8.22
C ILE A 261 17.01 -0.62 -7.47
N ASN A 262 16.20 -0.31 -6.45
CA ASN A 262 15.52 -1.29 -5.62
C ASN A 262 14.27 -0.65 -4.99
N PRO A 263 13.11 -0.73 -5.66
CA PRO A 263 11.89 -0.07 -5.18
C PRO A 263 11.40 -0.57 -3.82
N LYS A 264 11.69 -1.82 -3.46
CA LYS A 264 11.37 -2.37 -2.13
C LYS A 264 12.16 -1.63 -1.03
N GLN A 265 13.45 -1.41 -1.24
CA GLN A 265 14.26 -0.60 -0.33
C GLN A 265 13.80 0.86 -0.29
N ALA A 266 13.35 1.42 -1.43
CA ALA A 266 12.77 2.77 -1.44
C ALA A 266 11.54 2.86 -0.51
N ILE A 267 10.66 1.85 -0.52
CA ILE A 267 9.51 1.73 0.39
C ILE A 267 9.97 1.66 1.85
N GLU A 268 10.94 0.80 2.16
CA GLU A 268 11.49 0.65 3.52
C GLU A 268 12.04 1.98 4.07
N VAL A 269 12.78 2.73 3.26
CA VAL A 269 13.30 4.05 3.65
C VAL A 269 12.18 5.07 3.78
N CYS A 270 11.15 5.00 2.94
CA CYS A 270 10.00 5.89 2.98
C CYS A 270 9.25 5.81 4.34
N PHE A 271 9.22 4.64 4.98
CA PHE A 271 8.67 4.49 6.33
C PHE A 271 9.45 5.26 7.42
N LEU A 272 10.70 5.68 7.16
CA LEU A 272 11.48 6.53 8.06
C LEU A 272 11.12 8.02 7.94
N ILE A 273 10.33 8.41 6.93
CA ILE A 273 9.83 9.78 6.74
C ILE A 273 8.70 10.05 7.73
N LYS A 274 8.84 11.13 8.49
CA LYS A 274 7.89 11.51 9.56
C LYS A 274 6.67 12.25 9.02
N ASP A 275 6.90 13.14 8.04
CA ASP A 275 5.83 13.94 7.47
C ASP A 275 4.93 13.08 6.58
N LYS A 276 3.64 13.03 6.94
CA LYS A 276 2.68 12.17 6.23
C LYS A 276 2.49 12.61 4.78
N VAL A 277 2.41 13.92 4.51
CA VAL A 277 2.18 14.43 3.15
C VAL A 277 3.35 14.06 2.24
N THR A 278 4.58 14.28 2.70
CA THR A 278 5.80 13.90 1.98
C THR A 278 5.87 12.39 1.77
N LYS A 279 5.57 11.59 2.81
CA LYS A 279 5.56 10.14 2.72
C LYS A 279 4.55 9.62 1.69
N ASP A 280 3.32 10.13 1.72
CA ASP A 280 2.26 9.74 0.78
C ASP A 280 2.65 10.13 -0.66
N SER A 281 3.23 11.33 -0.86
CA SER A 281 3.76 11.79 -2.14
C SER A 281 4.91 10.92 -2.67
N LEU A 282 5.79 10.46 -1.78
CA LEU A 282 6.88 9.55 -2.13
C LEU A 282 6.37 8.16 -2.50
N PHE A 283 5.38 7.62 -1.79
CA PHE A 283 4.75 6.37 -2.20
C PHE A 283 4.12 6.49 -3.59
N ASP A 284 3.36 7.55 -3.84
CA ASP A 284 2.77 7.80 -5.16
C ASP A 284 3.85 7.91 -6.25
N THR A 285 5.01 8.49 -5.94
CA THR A 285 6.16 8.56 -6.86
C THR A 285 6.79 7.18 -7.10
N ILE A 286 7.08 6.41 -6.05
CA ILE A 286 7.65 5.06 -6.16
C ILE A 286 6.74 4.18 -7.02
N PHE A 287 5.46 4.08 -6.65
CA PHE A 287 4.50 3.24 -7.34
C PHE A 287 4.22 3.75 -8.74
N GLY A 288 4.06 5.07 -8.94
CA GLY A 288 3.84 5.63 -10.27
C GLY A 288 4.96 5.30 -11.25
N LYS A 289 6.23 5.49 -10.83
CA LYS A 289 7.40 5.21 -11.69
C LYS A 289 7.61 3.72 -11.94
N VAL A 290 7.36 2.87 -10.94
CA VAL A 290 7.40 1.41 -11.12
C VAL A 290 6.29 0.96 -12.07
N ILE A 291 5.06 1.44 -11.89
CA ILE A 291 3.91 1.06 -12.73
C ILE A 291 4.13 1.50 -14.19
N GLU A 292 4.64 2.72 -14.43
CA GLU A 292 4.98 3.19 -15.78
C GLU A 292 5.97 2.25 -16.49
N SER A 293 7.02 1.83 -15.78
CA SER A 293 8.12 1.03 -16.32
C SER A 293 7.81 -0.47 -16.39
N ASN A 294 7.34 -1.08 -15.31
CA ASN A 294 6.97 -2.49 -15.19
C ASN A 294 5.74 -2.68 -14.29
N PRO A 295 4.51 -2.62 -14.84
CA PRO A 295 3.27 -2.70 -14.06
C PRO A 295 3.14 -3.97 -13.21
N ILE A 296 3.70 -5.10 -13.66
CA ILE A 296 3.58 -6.40 -12.97
C ILE A 296 4.36 -6.39 -11.65
N GLN A 297 5.45 -5.64 -11.57
CA GLN A 297 6.27 -5.52 -10.37
C GLN A 297 5.47 -4.98 -9.15
N VAL A 298 4.35 -4.29 -9.40
CA VAL A 298 3.45 -3.83 -8.35
C VAL A 298 2.96 -4.98 -7.45
N LEU A 299 2.75 -6.17 -8.01
CA LEU A 299 2.20 -7.33 -7.29
C LEU A 299 3.11 -7.77 -6.12
N ASP A 300 4.42 -7.56 -6.28
CA ASP A 300 5.37 -7.84 -5.21
C ASP A 300 5.52 -6.68 -4.24
N LEU A 301 5.54 -5.44 -4.74
CA LEU A 301 5.74 -4.26 -3.90
C LEU A 301 4.57 -3.96 -2.96
N ILE A 302 3.34 -4.24 -3.38
CA ILE A 302 2.15 -4.00 -2.54
C ILE A 302 2.14 -4.85 -1.26
N LYS A 303 2.95 -5.91 -1.17
CA LYS A 303 3.12 -6.72 0.04
C LYS A 303 3.80 -5.95 1.17
N GLU A 304 4.54 -4.90 0.84
CA GLU A 304 5.23 -4.02 1.80
C GLU A 304 4.32 -2.90 2.32
N ILE A 305 3.11 -2.75 1.78
CA ILE A 305 2.13 -1.74 2.18
C ILE A 305 1.06 -2.41 3.02
N GLU A 306 0.82 -1.91 4.24
CA GLU A 306 -0.24 -2.46 5.09
C GLU A 306 -1.62 -1.87 4.78
N ASP A 307 -1.68 -0.60 4.35
CA ASP A 307 -2.94 0.12 4.10
C ASP A 307 -3.69 -0.47 2.88
N PRO A 308 -4.85 -1.11 3.07
CA PRO A 308 -5.60 -1.74 1.98
C PRO A 308 -6.12 -0.72 0.95
N ILE A 309 -6.39 0.52 1.36
CA ILE A 309 -6.85 1.58 0.45
C ILE A 309 -5.71 1.96 -0.50
N LEU A 310 -4.48 2.10 0.02
CA LEU A 310 -3.31 2.37 -0.81
C LEU A 310 -2.98 1.20 -1.74
N LYS A 311 -3.02 -0.04 -1.23
CA LYS A 311 -2.85 -1.24 -2.07
C LYS A 311 -3.82 -1.21 -3.25
N PHE A 312 -5.11 -1.01 -2.98
CA PHE A 312 -6.14 -0.97 -4.01
C PHE A 312 -5.89 0.14 -5.03
N LYS A 313 -5.52 1.35 -4.58
CA LYS A 313 -5.15 2.47 -5.43
C LYS A 313 -4.02 2.10 -6.40
N TYR A 314 -2.93 1.51 -5.90
CA TYR A 314 -1.76 1.16 -6.73
C TYR A 314 -2.07 0.02 -7.71
N LEU A 315 -2.81 -1.01 -7.28
CA LEU A 315 -3.24 -2.10 -8.15
C LEU A 315 -4.10 -1.60 -9.31
N LEU A 316 -5.05 -0.69 -9.06
CA LEU A 316 -5.89 -0.14 -10.14
C LEU A 316 -5.12 0.74 -11.12
N ASN A 317 -4.11 1.48 -10.66
CA ASN A 317 -3.22 2.21 -11.57
C ASN A 317 -2.40 1.27 -12.46
N ALA A 318 -1.96 0.12 -11.94
CA ALA A 318 -1.30 -0.89 -12.75
C ALA A 318 -2.23 -1.47 -13.82
N VAL A 319 -3.50 -1.76 -13.47
CA VAL A 319 -4.52 -2.18 -14.44
C VAL A 319 -4.73 -1.14 -15.53
N LYS A 320 -4.80 0.15 -15.17
CA LYS A 320 -4.93 1.25 -16.13
C LYS A 320 -3.80 1.23 -17.15
N ILE A 321 -2.54 1.18 -16.70
CA ILE A 321 -1.38 1.15 -17.61
C ILE A 321 -1.34 -0.13 -18.46
N LEU A 322 -1.68 -1.30 -17.89
CA LEU A 322 -1.74 -2.54 -18.67
C LEU A 322 -2.83 -2.52 -19.74
N LEU A 323 -3.97 -1.87 -19.45
CA LEU A 323 -5.04 -1.68 -20.45
C LEU A 323 -4.56 -0.80 -21.60
N ASP A 324 -3.88 0.31 -21.28
CA ASP A 324 -3.30 1.21 -22.29
C ASP A 324 -2.23 0.49 -23.14
N LYS A 325 -1.49 -0.46 -22.55
CA LYS A 325 -0.53 -1.34 -23.24
C LYS A 325 -1.17 -2.55 -23.95
N ASN A 326 -2.48 -2.79 -23.80
CA ASN A 326 -3.22 -3.95 -24.31
C ASN A 326 -2.69 -5.33 -23.80
N GLU A 327 -2.12 -5.37 -22.58
CA GLU A 327 -1.54 -6.57 -21.95
C GLU A 327 -2.58 -7.31 -21.09
N LYS A 328 -3.57 -7.94 -21.76
CA LYS A 328 -4.78 -8.48 -21.10
C LYS A 328 -4.58 -9.62 -20.12
N ALA A 329 -3.56 -10.46 -20.31
CA ALA A 329 -3.33 -11.64 -19.45
C ALA A 329 -3.03 -11.23 -18.00
N GLU A 330 -2.24 -10.17 -17.82
CA GLU A 330 -1.78 -9.73 -16.50
C GLU A 330 -2.84 -8.93 -15.74
N ILE A 331 -3.78 -8.29 -16.45
CA ILE A 331 -4.88 -7.54 -15.86
C ILE A 331 -5.72 -8.43 -14.94
N TYR A 332 -5.96 -9.68 -15.33
CA TYR A 332 -6.74 -10.62 -14.52
C TYR A 332 -6.08 -10.92 -13.18
N ASN A 333 -4.75 -11.11 -13.17
CA ASN A 333 -3.98 -11.36 -11.95
C ASN A 333 -4.07 -10.18 -10.98
N ILE A 334 -3.90 -8.96 -11.49
CA ILE A 334 -3.94 -7.75 -10.67
C ILE A 334 -5.36 -7.49 -10.12
N LEU A 335 -6.39 -7.65 -10.95
CA LEU A 335 -7.78 -7.48 -10.51
C LEU A 335 -8.20 -8.53 -9.47
N SER A 336 -7.78 -9.78 -9.65
CA SER A 336 -8.06 -10.85 -8.68
C SER A 336 -7.46 -10.53 -7.32
N LEU A 337 -6.23 -10.00 -7.29
CA LEU A 337 -5.60 -9.56 -6.05
C LEU A 337 -6.29 -8.33 -5.44
N ALA A 338 -6.66 -7.35 -6.27
CA ALA A 338 -7.39 -6.16 -5.80
C ALA A 338 -8.74 -6.52 -5.16
N ILE A 339 -9.47 -7.47 -5.75
CA ILE A 339 -10.73 -7.98 -5.18
C ILE A 339 -10.46 -8.67 -3.84
N LYS A 340 -9.43 -9.51 -3.75
CA LYS A 340 -9.07 -10.19 -2.51
C LYS A 340 -8.78 -9.20 -1.38
N GLU A 341 -7.97 -8.18 -1.62
CA GLU A 341 -7.64 -7.15 -0.61
C GLU A 341 -8.89 -6.40 -0.11
N VAL A 342 -9.87 -6.16 -0.99
CA VAL A 342 -11.16 -5.57 -0.59
C VAL A 342 -11.98 -6.51 0.29
N ILE A 343 -12.04 -7.81 -0.07
CA ILE A 343 -12.75 -8.83 0.73
C ILE A 343 -12.11 -8.95 2.11
N ASP A 344 -10.79 -9.12 2.19
CA ASP A 344 -10.05 -9.28 3.44
C ASP A 344 -10.27 -8.07 4.37
N PHE A 345 -10.29 -6.84 3.80
CA PHE A 345 -10.59 -5.62 4.56
C PHE A 345 -12.01 -5.62 5.14
N ILE A 346 -13.02 -6.02 4.35
CA ILE A 346 -14.42 -6.08 4.80
C ILE A 346 -14.57 -7.09 5.94
N GLU A 347 -13.98 -8.27 5.80
CA GLU A 347 -14.04 -9.34 6.81
C GLU A 347 -13.39 -8.91 8.14
N LEU A 348 -12.21 -8.30 8.10
CA LEU A 348 -11.49 -7.87 9.31
C LEU A 348 -12.26 -6.80 10.12
N HIS A 349 -13.01 -5.93 9.43
CA HIS A 349 -13.78 -4.86 10.07
C HIS A 349 -15.21 -5.29 10.44
N HIS A 350 -15.61 -6.53 10.10
CA HIS A 350 -16.91 -7.10 10.43
C HIS A 350 -17.01 -7.52 11.91
N ASP A 351 -15.94 -8.05 12.50
CA ASP A 351 -15.97 -8.58 13.88
C ASP A 351 -15.99 -7.50 14.97
N ASN A 352 -15.75 -6.23 14.63
CA ASN A 352 -15.53 -5.18 15.62
C ASN A 352 -16.68 -4.19 15.83
N LYS A 353 -17.81 -4.28 15.12
CA LYS A 353 -18.96 -3.35 15.35
C LYS A 353 -20.33 -3.99 15.15
N LYS A 354 -21.11 -4.06 16.24
CA LYS A 354 -22.56 -3.82 16.18
C LYS A 354 -22.81 -2.49 15.43
N ASP A 355 -23.60 -2.55 14.37
CA ASP A 355 -24.30 -1.42 13.75
C ASP A 355 -23.48 -0.17 13.40
N LYS A 356 -22.46 -0.28 12.54
CA LYS A 356 -22.06 0.87 11.71
C LYS A 356 -21.94 0.49 10.24
N THR A 357 -22.82 1.09 9.45
CA THR A 357 -22.75 1.22 7.99
C THR A 357 -21.33 1.63 7.56
N ILE A 358 -20.58 0.69 7.00
CA ILE A 358 -19.34 0.98 6.29
C ILE A 358 -19.75 1.38 4.87
N GLY A 359 -19.84 2.67 4.63
CA GLY A 359 -20.02 3.22 3.29
C GLY A 359 -18.68 3.22 2.55
N PHE A 360 -18.54 2.39 1.53
CA PHE A 360 -17.56 2.64 0.48
C PHE A 360 -18.07 3.79 -0.39
N ASP A 361 -17.69 5.03 -0.08
CA ASP A 361 -17.92 6.18 -0.96
C ASP A 361 -17.02 6.15 -2.23
N LEU A 362 -16.22 5.09 -2.43
CA LEU A 362 -15.35 4.86 -3.59
C LEU A 362 -16.08 4.46 -4.88
N LEU A 363 -17.40 4.20 -4.84
CA LEU A 363 -18.21 3.79 -5.99
C LEU A 363 -19.30 4.80 -6.39
N LYS A 364 -19.26 6.02 -5.84
CA LYS A 364 -19.99 7.18 -6.40
C LYS A 364 -19.09 7.90 -7.38
#